data_AF-A0A7C6VCT9-F1
#
_entry.id   AF-A0A7C6VCT9-F1
#
_cell.length_a   1.000
_cell.length_b   1.000
_cell.length_c   1.000
_cell.angle_alpha   90.00
_cell.angle_beta   90.00
_cell.angle_gamma   90.00
#
_symmetry.space_group_name_H-M   'P 1'
#
loop_
_entity.id
_entity.type
_entity.pdbx_description
1 polymer ?
#
loop_
_entity_poly.entity_id
_entity_poly.type
_entity_poly.pdbx_seq_one_letter_code
_entity_poly.pdbx_strand_id
1 'polypeptide(L)'
;AAGLRPPVVNSIPLFEEDIQPDRTGDTMGFRFMGQRFTLDAAIFQRLVYREVGENSRGERRMLPRALDIPAALGSEEAYSILAEEGETDYRGYRENMGKIREFIAGLGQDTWTQNLYWSWLYTLNPLLTEKGEGYPSFMTNRAWTRKELNTYLGSWTELKHDTILYAKQVYAEMGGGAEDVDDRGYVEPNPHLYARLAALVAMTRDGLAARGLLADRDRESLDRLEELALALKTISEKELSNVPLTDEEYDLIRSYGGQLEHFWLEAMRDEGIDHRSAIYENPAALVADVATDPNGRVLQEATGHIFSIYAVVPVEGSLRIARGGVYSHYEFTWPLEQRLTDQEWQEILDSGQAPPLAPWTQDFIVP
;
A
#
# COMPACT_ATOMS: atom_id res chain seq x y z
N ALA A 1 -31.08 27.58 3.30
CA ALA A 1 -29.80 26.87 3.05
C ALA A 1 -29.97 26.05 1.79
N ALA A 2 -29.26 26.40 0.71
CA ALA A 2 -29.32 25.68 -0.56
C ALA A 2 -28.74 24.26 -0.39
N GLY A 3 -29.20 23.31 -1.23
CA GLY A 3 -29.01 21.86 -1.09
C GLY A 3 -27.56 21.40 -1.15
N LEU A 4 -26.84 21.53 -0.03
CA LEU A 4 -25.54 20.92 0.19
C LEU A 4 -25.75 19.40 0.31
N ARG A 5 -24.96 18.63 -0.45
CA ARG A 5 -24.91 17.17 -0.30
C ARG A 5 -24.20 16.85 1.02
N PRO A 6 -24.69 15.90 1.82
CA PRO A 6 -24.02 15.49 3.04
C PRO A 6 -22.63 14.89 2.74
N PRO A 7 -21.67 15.01 3.65
CA PRO A 7 -20.35 14.41 3.46
C PRO A 7 -20.46 12.88 3.47
N VAL A 8 -19.80 12.22 2.52
CA VAL A 8 -19.79 10.74 2.41
C VAL A 8 -18.86 10.10 3.44
N VAL A 9 -17.77 10.81 3.81
CA VAL A 9 -16.85 10.46 4.90
C VAL A 9 -16.95 11.52 5.97
N ASN A 10 -17.10 11.11 7.22
CA ASN A 10 -17.15 12.03 8.34
C ASN A 10 -15.72 12.43 8.76
N SER A 11 -15.47 13.73 8.88
CA SER A 11 -14.17 14.29 9.25
C SER A 11 -14.18 15.00 10.61
N ILE A 12 -15.27 14.89 11.36
CA ILE A 12 -15.41 15.50 12.69
C ILE A 12 -15.73 14.42 13.73
N PRO A 13 -15.19 14.50 14.95
CA PRO A 13 -15.63 13.63 16.03
C PRO A 13 -17.13 13.81 16.27
N LEU A 14 -17.85 12.70 16.37
CA LEU A 14 -19.27 12.69 16.72
C LEU A 14 -19.45 11.89 18.01
N PHE A 15 -20.35 12.34 18.86
CA PHE A 15 -20.78 11.57 20.01
C PHE A 15 -21.63 10.36 19.57
N GLU A 16 -21.92 9.46 20.52
CA GLU A 16 -22.75 8.29 20.30
C GLU A 16 -24.14 8.66 19.73
N GLU A 17 -24.76 7.72 19.00
CA GLU A 17 -26.04 7.99 18.30
C GLU A 17 -27.17 8.39 19.26
N ASP A 18 -27.14 7.92 20.50
CA ASP A 18 -28.09 8.29 21.56
C ASP A 18 -27.93 9.75 22.01
N ILE A 19 -26.71 10.29 21.97
CA ILE A 19 -26.38 11.69 22.29
C ILE A 19 -26.54 12.58 21.05
N GLN A 20 -26.14 12.07 19.89
CA GLN A 20 -26.03 12.81 18.63
C GLN A 20 -26.64 12.01 17.45
N PRO A 21 -27.98 11.87 17.41
CA PRO A 21 -28.65 11.03 16.43
C PRO A 21 -28.58 11.60 15.00
N ASP A 22 -28.64 12.92 14.84
CA ASP A 22 -28.62 13.57 13.53
C ASP A 22 -27.20 13.83 13.00
N ARG A 23 -26.53 12.75 12.53
CA ARG A 23 -25.22 12.85 11.87
C ARG A 23 -25.20 13.90 10.76
N THR A 24 -26.28 14.00 10.00
CA THR A 24 -26.31 14.82 8.79
C THR A 24 -26.37 16.29 9.15
N GLY A 25 -27.25 16.67 10.09
CA GLY A 25 -27.31 18.03 10.63
C GLY A 25 -25.97 18.50 11.21
N ASP A 26 -25.26 17.61 11.91
CA ASP A 26 -24.04 17.98 12.63
C ASP A 26 -22.77 17.97 11.79
N THR A 27 -22.74 17.19 10.70
CA THR A 27 -21.57 17.11 9.81
C THR A 27 -21.68 17.99 8.57
N MET A 28 -22.89 18.46 8.24
CA MET A 28 -23.14 19.34 7.09
C MET A 28 -22.49 20.71 7.27
N GLY A 29 -21.59 21.06 6.36
CA GLY A 29 -20.97 22.37 6.31
C GLY A 29 -20.15 22.55 5.04
N PHE A 30 -20.03 23.79 4.58
CA PHE A 30 -19.11 24.14 3.51
C PHE A 30 -17.68 24.21 4.08
N ARG A 31 -16.75 23.41 3.54
CA ARG A 31 -15.34 23.44 3.92
C ARG A 31 -14.51 23.90 2.72
N PHE A 32 -13.87 25.07 2.83
CA PHE A 32 -13.03 25.62 1.75
C PHE A 32 -11.83 24.72 1.43
N MET A 33 -11.23 24.10 2.45
CA MET A 33 -10.20 23.06 2.35
C MET A 33 -10.63 21.82 3.15
N GLY A 34 -11.73 21.20 2.71
CA GLY A 34 -12.20 19.95 3.31
C GLY A 34 -11.24 18.78 3.04
N GLN A 35 -11.26 17.79 3.92
CA GLN A 35 -10.57 16.52 3.65
C GLN A 35 -11.11 15.90 2.36
N ARG A 36 -10.20 15.36 1.55
CA ARG A 36 -10.57 14.70 0.30
C ARG A 36 -11.22 13.35 0.61
N PHE A 37 -12.23 13.00 -0.17
CA PHE A 37 -12.82 11.66 -0.11
C PHE A 37 -11.82 10.63 -0.62
N THR A 38 -11.67 9.52 0.11
CA THR A 38 -10.89 8.36 -0.30
C THR A 38 -11.69 7.08 -0.05
N LEU A 39 -11.50 6.06 -0.89
CA LEU A 39 -12.29 4.81 -0.85
C LEU A 39 -12.08 4.03 0.44
N ASP A 40 -10.82 3.90 0.87
CA ASP A 40 -10.39 3.31 2.14
C ASP A 40 -11.10 3.94 3.36
N ALA A 41 -11.14 5.28 3.44
CA ALA A 41 -11.81 5.98 4.52
C ALA A 41 -13.32 5.73 4.51
N ALA A 42 -13.92 5.60 3.32
CA ALA A 42 -15.33 5.23 3.19
C ALA A 42 -15.60 3.79 3.62
N ILE A 43 -14.69 2.86 3.34
CA ILE A 43 -14.75 1.47 3.82
C ILE A 43 -14.67 1.46 5.35
N PHE A 44 -13.65 2.09 5.93
CA PHE A 44 -13.46 2.21 7.38
C PHE A 44 -14.68 2.82 8.06
N GLN A 45 -15.21 3.92 7.53
CA GLN A 45 -16.36 4.62 8.10
C GLN A 45 -17.60 3.72 8.24
N ARG A 46 -17.76 2.73 7.34
CA ARG A 46 -18.87 1.77 7.32
C ARG A 46 -18.65 0.55 8.21
N LEU A 47 -17.46 0.39 8.76
CA LEU A 47 -17.07 -0.77 9.54
C LEU A 47 -16.68 -0.42 10.98
N VAL A 48 -16.86 0.83 11.43
CA VAL A 48 -16.65 1.25 12.83
C VAL A 48 -17.97 1.38 13.61
N TYR A 49 -17.89 1.50 14.94
CA TYR A 49 -18.97 1.30 15.91
C TYR A 49 -20.35 1.86 15.52
N ARG A 50 -20.41 3.09 14.99
CA ARG A 50 -21.70 3.70 14.58
C ARG A 50 -22.45 2.89 13.52
N GLU A 51 -21.77 2.09 12.72
CA GLU A 51 -22.36 1.28 11.64
C GLU A 51 -22.37 -0.22 11.96
N VAL A 52 -21.52 -0.72 12.87
CA VAL A 52 -21.38 -2.16 13.18
C VAL A 52 -21.62 -2.55 14.65
N GLY A 53 -22.07 -1.62 15.50
CA GLY A 53 -22.47 -1.91 16.89
C GLY A 53 -21.41 -2.63 17.72
N GLU A 54 -21.87 -3.30 18.79
CA GLU A 54 -21.02 -4.09 19.68
C GLU A 54 -20.89 -5.54 19.20
N ASN A 55 -19.79 -6.20 19.57
CA ASN A 55 -19.60 -7.65 19.37
C ASN A 55 -20.26 -8.47 20.49
N SER A 56 -20.12 -9.80 20.45
CA SER A 56 -20.69 -10.72 21.45
C SER A 56 -20.17 -10.50 22.88
N ARG A 57 -19.05 -9.80 23.04
CA ARG A 57 -18.44 -9.44 24.34
C ARG A 57 -18.86 -8.06 24.83
N GLY A 58 -19.66 -7.32 24.08
CA GLY A 58 -20.05 -5.94 24.40
C GLY A 58 -18.95 -4.91 24.09
N GLU A 59 -17.94 -5.29 23.29
CA GLU A 59 -16.87 -4.37 22.90
C GLU A 59 -17.30 -3.57 21.67
N ARG A 60 -16.74 -2.36 21.53
CA ARG A 60 -17.05 -1.42 20.44
C ARG A 60 -15.90 -1.33 19.44
N ARG A 61 -16.21 -1.42 18.15
CA ARG A 61 -15.21 -1.28 17.07
C ARG A 61 -14.88 0.19 16.80
N MET A 62 -14.13 0.83 17.70
CA MET A 62 -13.81 2.26 17.59
C MET A 62 -12.75 2.58 16.55
N LEU A 63 -11.89 1.61 16.23
CA LEU A 63 -10.92 1.67 15.14
C LEU A 63 -11.19 0.54 14.13
N PRO A 64 -10.96 0.78 12.83
CA PRO A 64 -11.00 -0.26 11.82
C PRO A 64 -9.75 -1.14 11.88
N ARG A 65 -9.63 -2.09 10.94
CA ARG A 65 -8.38 -2.81 10.66
C ARG A 65 -7.99 -2.56 9.20
N ALA A 66 -6.70 -2.40 8.90
CA ALA A 66 -6.20 -2.21 7.55
C ALA A 66 -6.74 -3.29 6.58
N LEU A 67 -6.83 -4.53 7.07
CA LEU A 67 -7.39 -5.68 6.36
C LEU A 67 -8.84 -5.50 5.90
N ASP A 68 -9.62 -4.59 6.49
CA ASP A 68 -10.97 -4.26 6.00
C ASP A 68 -10.95 -3.80 4.54
N ILE A 69 -9.89 -3.13 4.10
CA ILE A 69 -9.75 -2.60 2.73
C ILE A 69 -9.61 -3.74 1.71
N PRO A 70 -8.57 -4.61 1.78
CA PRO A 70 -8.47 -5.73 0.86
C PRO A 70 -9.65 -6.69 0.98
N ALA A 71 -10.23 -6.87 2.18
CA ALA A 71 -11.44 -7.67 2.34
C ALA A 71 -12.64 -7.06 1.59
N ALA A 72 -12.83 -5.74 1.64
CA ALA A 72 -13.85 -5.03 0.88
C ALA A 72 -13.60 -5.06 -0.65
N LEU A 73 -12.33 -5.12 -1.06
CA LEU A 73 -11.92 -5.26 -2.46
C LEU A 73 -12.01 -6.70 -2.99
N GLY A 74 -12.47 -7.65 -2.17
CA GLY A 74 -12.73 -9.03 -2.57
C GLY A 74 -11.64 -10.03 -2.21
N SER A 75 -10.65 -9.66 -1.39
CA SER A 75 -9.70 -10.64 -0.84
C SER A 75 -10.40 -11.52 0.19
N GLU A 76 -10.55 -12.81 -0.15
CA GLU A 76 -11.10 -13.80 0.79
C GLU A 76 -10.12 -14.14 1.92
N GLU A 77 -8.81 -14.16 1.65
CA GLU A 77 -7.80 -14.37 2.69
C GLU A 77 -7.81 -13.24 3.74
N ALA A 78 -7.92 -11.97 3.30
CA ALA A 78 -8.04 -10.85 4.24
C ALA A 78 -9.30 -10.97 5.12
N TYR A 79 -10.43 -11.37 4.53
CA TYR A 79 -11.66 -11.60 5.27
C TYR A 79 -11.55 -12.79 6.24
N SER A 80 -10.87 -13.87 5.84
CA SER A 80 -10.59 -15.02 6.70
C SER A 80 -9.77 -14.60 7.92
N ILE A 81 -8.72 -13.81 7.74
CA ILE A 81 -7.90 -13.29 8.85
C ILE A 81 -8.75 -12.45 9.81
N LEU A 82 -9.57 -11.53 9.28
CA LEU A 82 -10.50 -10.74 10.10
C LEU A 82 -11.48 -11.62 10.88
N ALA A 83 -11.96 -12.71 10.27
CA ALA A 83 -12.84 -13.66 10.93
C ALA A 83 -12.13 -14.44 12.04
N GLU A 84 -10.91 -14.90 11.78
CA GLU A 84 -10.04 -15.59 12.75
C GLU A 84 -9.71 -14.69 13.94
N GLU A 85 -9.53 -13.38 13.72
CA GLU A 85 -9.27 -12.38 14.76
C GLU A 85 -10.55 -11.89 15.50
N GLY A 86 -11.73 -12.34 15.06
CA GLY A 86 -13.02 -11.99 15.68
C GLY A 86 -13.61 -10.66 15.23
N GLU A 87 -13.00 -9.96 14.27
CA GLU A 87 -13.49 -8.68 13.72
C GLU A 87 -14.84 -8.81 13.02
N THR A 88 -15.22 -10.03 12.58
CA THR A 88 -16.52 -10.25 11.94
C THR A 88 -17.69 -10.45 12.93
N ASP A 89 -17.41 -10.46 14.23
CA ASP A 89 -18.41 -10.69 15.29
C ASP A 89 -19.21 -9.42 15.67
N TYR A 90 -18.75 -8.23 15.25
CA TYR A 90 -19.48 -6.98 15.48
C TYR A 90 -20.82 -6.96 14.71
N ARG A 91 -21.88 -6.54 15.40
CA ARG A 91 -23.26 -6.54 14.88
C ARG A 91 -23.45 -5.67 13.63
N GLY A 92 -23.58 -6.31 12.47
CA GLY A 92 -23.79 -5.62 11.20
C GLY A 92 -22.52 -5.47 10.37
N TYR A 93 -21.35 -5.89 10.90
CA TYR A 93 -20.10 -5.93 10.15
C TYR A 93 -20.24 -6.71 8.84
N ARG A 94 -20.76 -7.95 8.90
CA ARG A 94 -20.90 -8.82 7.72
C ARG A 94 -21.84 -8.24 6.68
N GLU A 95 -22.95 -7.65 7.11
CA GLU A 95 -23.92 -7.02 6.23
C GLU A 95 -23.33 -5.78 5.54
N ASN A 96 -22.65 -4.91 6.29
CA ASN A 96 -21.98 -3.74 5.73
C ASN A 96 -20.84 -4.13 4.79
N MET A 97 -20.02 -5.12 5.16
CA MET A 97 -18.97 -5.65 4.28
C MET A 97 -19.56 -6.16 2.96
N GLY A 98 -20.67 -6.91 3.01
CA GLY A 98 -21.38 -7.35 1.80
C GLY A 98 -21.84 -6.20 0.92
N LYS A 99 -22.47 -5.17 1.50
CA LYS A 99 -22.89 -3.96 0.77
C LYS A 99 -21.71 -3.20 0.14
N ILE A 100 -20.59 -3.11 0.85
CA ILE A 100 -19.38 -2.45 0.35
C ILE A 100 -18.79 -3.25 -0.82
N ARG A 101 -18.66 -4.58 -0.68
CA ARG A 101 -18.19 -5.47 -1.76
C ARG A 101 -19.05 -5.35 -3.00
N GLU A 102 -20.38 -5.38 -2.85
CA GLU A 102 -21.33 -5.20 -3.96
C GLU A 102 -21.15 -3.83 -4.64
N PHE A 103 -21.02 -2.76 -3.85
CA PHE A 103 -20.79 -1.41 -4.37
C PHE A 103 -19.48 -1.33 -5.17
N ILE A 104 -18.39 -1.85 -4.62
CA ILE A 104 -17.05 -1.84 -5.23
C ILE A 104 -17.04 -2.69 -6.51
N ALA A 105 -17.66 -3.86 -6.49
CA ALA A 105 -17.79 -4.72 -7.67
C ALA A 105 -18.60 -4.08 -8.81
N GLY A 106 -19.50 -3.15 -8.48
CA GLY A 106 -20.28 -2.36 -9.43
C GLY A 106 -19.56 -1.15 -10.03
N LEU A 107 -18.35 -0.82 -9.57
CA LEU A 107 -17.61 0.34 -10.07
C LEU A 107 -17.06 0.11 -11.48
N GLY A 108 -17.33 1.06 -12.39
CA GLY A 108 -16.76 1.06 -13.74
C GLY A 108 -15.29 1.46 -13.76
N GLN A 109 -14.59 1.09 -14.84
CA GLN A 109 -13.17 1.42 -15.03
C GLN A 109 -12.89 2.92 -14.93
N ASP A 110 -13.76 3.78 -15.49
CA ASP A 110 -13.63 5.23 -15.42
C ASP A 110 -13.57 5.75 -13.97
N THR A 111 -14.23 5.06 -13.03
CA THR A 111 -14.18 5.42 -11.60
C THR A 111 -12.85 5.01 -10.97
N TRP A 112 -12.34 3.82 -11.32
CA TRP A 112 -11.03 3.37 -10.87
C TRP A 112 -9.89 4.24 -11.41
N THR A 113 -10.04 4.77 -12.62
CA THR A 113 -9.04 5.62 -13.27
C THR A 113 -9.34 7.11 -13.16
N GLN A 114 -10.20 7.53 -12.23
CA GLN A 114 -10.65 8.92 -12.14
C GLN A 114 -9.57 9.89 -11.63
N ASN A 115 -8.63 9.40 -10.82
CA ASN A 115 -7.50 10.15 -10.28
C ASN A 115 -6.38 9.21 -9.80
N LEU A 116 -5.24 9.79 -9.43
CA LEU A 116 -4.03 9.07 -8.97
C LEU A 116 -4.30 8.14 -7.79
N TYR A 117 -5.05 8.59 -6.78
CA TYR A 117 -5.33 7.80 -5.57
C TYR A 117 -6.11 6.52 -5.90
N TRP A 118 -7.21 6.65 -6.63
CA TRP A 118 -8.02 5.49 -7.04
C TRP A 118 -7.26 4.56 -7.98
N SER A 119 -6.46 5.14 -8.88
CA SER A 119 -5.67 4.36 -9.83
C SER A 119 -4.54 3.61 -9.13
N TRP A 120 -3.95 4.17 -8.07
CA TRP A 120 -2.96 3.46 -7.25
C TRP A 120 -3.58 2.24 -6.57
N LEU A 121 -4.72 2.39 -5.88
CA LEU A 121 -5.45 1.25 -5.32
C LEU A 121 -5.80 0.21 -6.39
N TYR A 122 -6.23 0.66 -7.57
CA TYR A 122 -6.53 -0.23 -8.68
C TYR A 122 -5.30 -0.99 -9.20
N THR A 123 -4.13 -0.36 -9.21
CA THR A 123 -2.84 -1.00 -9.55
C THR A 123 -2.50 -2.13 -8.59
N LEU A 124 -2.86 -2.01 -7.31
CA LEU A 124 -2.59 -3.01 -6.28
C LEU A 124 -3.58 -4.18 -6.28
N ASN A 125 -4.80 -4.03 -6.81
CA ASN A 125 -5.81 -5.10 -6.83
C ASN A 125 -5.33 -6.48 -7.34
N PRO A 126 -4.41 -6.61 -8.34
CA PRO A 126 -3.89 -7.92 -8.75
C PRO A 126 -3.17 -8.69 -7.64
N LEU A 127 -2.68 -8.02 -6.59
CA LEU A 127 -2.09 -8.64 -5.40
C LEU A 127 -3.14 -9.43 -4.59
N LEU A 128 -4.41 -9.03 -4.67
CA LEU A 128 -5.50 -9.62 -3.87
C LEU A 128 -6.09 -10.90 -4.49
N THR A 129 -5.66 -11.26 -5.70
CA THR A 129 -6.14 -12.44 -6.42
C THR A 129 -5.23 -13.63 -6.14
N GLU A 130 -5.80 -14.70 -5.59
CA GLU A 130 -5.10 -15.97 -5.37
C GLU A 130 -4.53 -16.51 -6.69
N LYS A 131 -3.28 -16.97 -6.65
CA LYS A 131 -2.57 -17.48 -7.82
C LYS A 131 -2.80 -18.98 -7.93
N GLY A 132 -3.40 -19.40 -9.03
CA GLY A 132 -3.75 -20.80 -9.28
C GLY A 132 -2.86 -21.46 -10.33
N GLU A 133 -3.45 -22.42 -11.06
CA GLU A 133 -2.81 -23.11 -12.17
C GLU A 133 -2.23 -22.11 -13.20
N GLY A 134 -1.00 -22.37 -13.66
CA GLY A 134 -0.25 -21.50 -14.57
C GLY A 134 0.75 -20.56 -13.90
N TYR A 135 0.69 -20.39 -12.58
CA TYR A 135 1.72 -19.65 -11.82
C TYR A 135 2.82 -20.57 -11.28
N PRO A 136 4.03 -20.03 -11.02
CA PRO A 136 5.08 -20.77 -10.33
C PRO A 136 4.64 -21.33 -8.97
N SER A 137 5.12 -22.52 -8.61
CA SER A 137 4.70 -23.22 -7.38
C SER A 137 4.81 -22.38 -6.10
N PHE A 138 5.85 -21.53 -6.01
CA PHE A 138 6.05 -20.65 -4.87
C PHE A 138 4.94 -19.60 -4.69
N MET A 139 4.17 -19.29 -5.74
CA MET A 139 3.06 -18.33 -5.70
C MET A 139 1.71 -18.96 -5.36
N THR A 140 1.57 -20.28 -5.52
CA THR A 140 0.28 -20.99 -5.45
C THR A 140 -0.13 -21.44 -4.05
N ASN A 141 0.44 -20.82 -3.01
CA ASN A 141 0.22 -21.21 -1.63
C ASN A 141 -0.25 -20.03 -0.77
N ARG A 142 -0.80 -20.35 0.40
CA ARG A 142 -1.35 -19.38 1.35
C ARG A 142 -0.28 -18.40 1.86
N ALA A 143 0.94 -18.87 2.08
CA ALA A 143 2.05 -18.02 2.54
C ALA A 143 2.35 -16.91 1.52
N TRP A 144 2.34 -17.22 0.21
CA TRP A 144 2.50 -16.21 -0.84
C TRP A 144 1.30 -15.27 -0.92
N THR A 145 0.07 -15.79 -0.78
CA THR A 145 -1.14 -14.94 -0.75
C THR A 145 -1.08 -13.93 0.40
N ARG A 146 -0.60 -14.34 1.58
CA ARG A 146 -0.38 -13.45 2.73
C ARG A 146 0.80 -12.49 2.51
N LYS A 147 1.87 -12.92 1.84
CA LYS A 147 2.96 -12.02 1.41
C LYS A 147 2.43 -10.93 0.47
N GLU A 148 1.59 -11.27 -0.51
CA GLU A 148 0.97 -10.29 -1.42
C GLU A 148 0.05 -9.33 -0.67
N LEU A 149 -0.70 -9.83 0.33
CA LEU A 149 -1.51 -9.01 1.22
C LEU A 149 -0.65 -8.04 2.05
N ASN A 150 0.50 -8.48 2.56
CA ASN A 150 1.48 -7.62 3.24
C ASN A 150 2.07 -6.56 2.30
N THR A 151 2.36 -6.91 1.04
CA THR A 151 2.79 -5.93 0.02
C THR A 151 1.69 -4.92 -0.29
N TYR A 152 0.44 -5.36 -0.39
CA TYR A 152 -0.71 -4.48 -0.58
C TYR A 152 -0.83 -3.47 0.55
N LEU A 153 -0.77 -3.95 1.81
CA LEU A 153 -0.87 -3.10 3.00
C LEU A 153 0.31 -2.13 3.10
N GLY A 154 1.55 -2.59 2.89
CA GLY A 154 2.73 -1.72 2.84
C GLY A 154 2.59 -0.59 1.82
N SER A 155 2.18 -0.91 0.58
CA SER A 155 1.97 0.11 -0.45
C SER A 155 0.78 1.04 -0.18
N TRP A 156 -0.28 0.54 0.47
CA TRP A 156 -1.38 1.39 0.92
C TRP A 156 -0.94 2.34 2.03
N THR A 157 -0.09 1.90 2.96
CA THR A 157 0.49 2.73 4.02
C THR A 157 1.33 3.86 3.47
N GLU A 158 2.19 3.58 2.48
CA GLU A 158 2.94 4.61 1.73
C GLU A 158 1.98 5.63 1.08
N LEU A 159 0.92 5.15 0.42
CA LEU A 159 -0.10 6.04 -0.16
C LEU A 159 -0.78 6.91 0.90
N LYS A 160 -1.02 6.40 2.11
CA LYS A 160 -1.57 7.20 3.21
C LYS A 160 -0.59 8.26 3.65
N HIS A 161 0.65 7.88 3.87
CA HIS A 161 1.73 8.78 4.25
C HIS A 161 1.94 9.91 3.22
N ASP A 162 2.05 9.59 1.93
CA ASP A 162 2.26 10.59 0.86
C ASP A 162 1.10 11.59 0.73
N THR A 163 -0.08 11.22 1.21
CA THR A 163 -1.24 12.14 1.27
C THR A 163 -1.27 13.01 2.54
N ILE A 164 -0.33 12.80 3.46
CA ILE A 164 -0.12 13.48 4.74
C ILE A 164 1.26 14.20 4.66
N LEU A 165 1.25 15.45 4.22
CA LEU A 165 2.46 16.22 3.88
C LEU A 165 3.57 16.25 4.97
N TYR A 166 4.84 16.13 4.52
CA TYR A 166 6.10 16.85 4.86
C TYR A 166 7.32 15.93 5.05
N ALA A 167 8.49 16.35 4.54
CA ALA A 167 9.81 15.72 4.73
C ALA A 167 10.90 16.74 5.18
N LYS A 168 12.06 16.25 5.68
CA LYS A 168 13.25 17.02 6.17
C LYS A 168 14.60 16.29 5.97
N GLN A 169 15.71 17.05 6.09
CA GLN A 169 17.04 16.93 5.45
C GLN A 169 18.22 16.24 6.22
N VAL A 170 19.37 16.13 5.50
CA VAL A 170 20.54 15.19 5.43
C VAL A 170 21.85 15.57 6.19
N TYR A 171 22.73 14.59 6.48
CA TYR A 171 24.20 14.64 6.77
C TYR A 171 25.05 13.33 6.50
N ALA A 172 25.25 12.91 5.23
CA ALA A 172 26.41 12.20 4.61
C ALA A 172 27.24 11.05 5.32
N GLU A 173 27.43 9.90 4.62
CA GLU A 173 28.74 9.26 4.20
C GLU A 173 28.58 7.87 3.47
N MET A 174 29.70 7.25 3.02
CA MET A 174 29.93 6.51 1.74
C MET A 174 29.62 4.97 1.59
N GLY A 175 29.03 4.60 0.44
CA GLY A 175 29.53 3.74 -0.69
C GLY A 175 30.19 2.34 -0.56
N GLY A 176 29.83 1.41 -1.45
CA GLY A 176 30.60 0.20 -1.83
C GLY A 176 30.00 -0.63 -3.00
N GLY A 177 30.83 -1.07 -3.97
CA GLY A 177 30.45 -1.76 -5.22
C GLY A 177 30.51 -3.30 -5.20
N ALA A 178 29.98 -3.96 -6.24
CA ALA A 178 29.77 -5.42 -6.30
C ALA A 178 30.65 -6.15 -7.35
N GLU A 179 30.96 -7.43 -7.06
CA GLU A 179 31.72 -8.39 -7.87
C GLU A 179 30.81 -9.24 -8.80
N ASP A 180 31.40 -9.79 -9.87
CA ASP A 180 30.76 -10.65 -10.88
C ASP A 180 30.43 -12.07 -10.35
N VAL A 181 29.14 -12.37 -10.22
CA VAL A 181 28.57 -13.71 -9.98
C VAL A 181 27.50 -13.95 -11.06
N ASP A 182 27.15 -15.20 -11.42
CA ASP A 182 25.94 -15.47 -12.24
C ASP A 182 24.72 -14.95 -11.48
N ASP A 183 24.24 -13.79 -11.90
CA ASP A 183 23.32 -12.89 -11.21
C ASP A 183 21.98 -12.77 -11.91
N ARG A 184 21.69 -13.72 -12.83
CA ARG A 184 20.39 -13.81 -13.50
C ARG A 184 19.28 -13.92 -12.46
N GLY A 185 18.50 -12.85 -12.36
CA GLY A 185 17.37 -12.73 -11.45
C GLY A 185 16.06 -13.19 -12.05
N TYR A 186 14.96 -12.90 -11.34
CA TYR A 186 13.61 -13.29 -11.70
C TYR A 186 12.66 -12.13 -11.37
N VAL A 187 11.79 -11.77 -12.30
CA VAL A 187 10.74 -10.78 -12.03
C VAL A 187 9.54 -11.53 -11.46
N GLU A 188 9.04 -11.08 -10.31
CA GLU A 188 7.82 -11.66 -9.74
C GLU A 188 6.67 -11.57 -10.76
N PRO A 189 6.11 -12.69 -11.26
CA PRO A 189 5.24 -12.64 -12.42
C PRO A 189 3.85 -12.08 -12.09
N ASN A 190 3.73 -10.75 -12.20
CA ASN A 190 2.48 -10.02 -11.97
C ASN A 190 2.20 -9.03 -13.11
N PRO A 191 1.94 -9.52 -14.34
CA PRO A 191 1.85 -8.66 -15.53
C PRO A 191 0.70 -7.66 -15.46
N HIS A 192 -0.39 -7.97 -14.77
CA HIS A 192 -1.50 -7.05 -14.58
C HIS A 192 -1.12 -5.86 -13.68
N LEU A 193 -0.34 -6.10 -12.62
CA LEU A 193 0.15 -5.04 -11.75
C LEU A 193 1.07 -4.10 -12.53
N TYR A 194 2.05 -4.65 -13.24
CA TYR A 194 3.00 -3.84 -14.02
C TYR A 194 2.31 -3.08 -15.16
N ALA A 195 1.32 -3.69 -15.83
CA ALA A 195 0.52 -3.00 -16.84
C ALA A 195 -0.28 -1.82 -16.26
N ARG A 196 -0.88 -2.00 -15.07
CA ARG A 196 -1.63 -0.92 -14.41
C ARG A 196 -0.72 0.18 -13.90
N LEU A 197 0.47 -0.17 -13.40
CA LEU A 197 1.49 0.80 -13.02
C LEU A 197 1.93 1.64 -14.22
N ALA A 198 2.25 1.02 -15.36
CA ALA A 198 2.59 1.75 -16.58
C ALA A 198 1.46 2.72 -17.00
N ALA A 199 0.21 2.24 -17.00
CA ALA A 199 -0.95 3.09 -17.33
C ALA A 199 -1.13 4.26 -16.34
N LEU A 200 -0.87 4.03 -15.06
CA LEU A 200 -0.93 5.06 -14.02
C LEU A 200 0.15 6.14 -14.22
N VAL A 201 1.36 5.74 -14.55
CA VAL A 201 2.47 6.63 -14.84
C VAL A 201 2.15 7.48 -16.08
N ALA A 202 1.67 6.85 -17.15
CA ALA A 202 1.22 7.55 -18.36
C ALA A 202 0.10 8.55 -18.06
N MET A 203 -0.92 8.15 -17.30
CA MET A 203 -2.01 9.04 -16.88
C MET A 203 -1.50 10.24 -16.08
N THR A 204 -0.51 10.02 -15.21
CA THR A 204 0.11 11.07 -14.38
C THR A 204 0.88 12.06 -15.25
N ARG A 205 1.72 11.57 -16.16
CA ARG A 205 2.46 12.37 -17.14
C ARG A 205 1.51 13.23 -17.98
N ASP A 206 0.52 12.59 -18.59
CA ASP A 206 -0.40 13.26 -19.52
C ASP A 206 -1.28 14.26 -18.77
N GLY A 207 -1.71 13.91 -17.55
CA GLY A 207 -2.48 14.77 -16.67
C GLY A 207 -1.73 16.04 -16.25
N LEU A 208 -0.46 15.92 -15.84
CA LEU A 208 0.39 17.06 -15.48
C LEU A 208 0.73 17.92 -16.72
N ALA A 209 1.08 17.27 -17.83
CA ALA A 209 1.39 17.95 -19.09
C ALA A 209 0.23 18.79 -19.60
N ALA A 210 -0.99 18.23 -19.64
CA ALA A 210 -2.19 18.94 -20.10
C ALA A 210 -2.55 20.16 -19.23
N ARG A 211 -2.04 20.23 -18.00
CA ARG A 211 -2.23 21.35 -17.07
C ARG A 211 -1.07 22.34 -17.06
N GLY A 212 -0.02 22.09 -17.85
CA GLY A 212 1.20 22.89 -17.83
C GLY A 212 1.98 22.78 -16.51
N LEU A 213 1.85 21.66 -15.80
CA LEU A 213 2.47 21.41 -14.50
C LEU A 213 3.60 20.37 -14.56
N LEU A 214 4.01 19.94 -15.75
CA LEU A 214 5.06 18.94 -15.92
C LEU A 214 6.34 19.59 -16.44
N ALA A 215 7.40 19.58 -15.63
CA ALA A 215 8.73 19.95 -16.08
C ALA A 215 9.35 18.87 -16.98
N ASP A 216 10.29 19.25 -17.84
CA ASP A 216 10.90 18.31 -18.80
C ASP A 216 11.63 17.15 -18.11
N ARG A 217 12.33 17.43 -17.01
CA ARG A 217 13.04 16.39 -16.24
C ARG A 217 12.07 15.39 -15.59
N ASP A 218 10.98 15.88 -15.02
CA ASP A 218 9.96 15.01 -14.41
C ASP A 218 9.22 14.20 -15.49
N ARG A 219 9.07 14.76 -16.72
CA ARG A 219 8.59 14.00 -17.88
C ARG A 219 9.51 12.84 -18.21
N GLU A 220 10.83 13.10 -18.32
CA GLU A 220 11.81 12.04 -18.59
C GLU A 220 11.78 10.94 -17.53
N SER A 221 11.64 11.30 -16.24
CA SER A 221 11.50 10.33 -15.16
C SER A 221 10.21 9.50 -15.29
N LEU A 222 9.08 10.12 -15.62
CA LEU A 222 7.82 9.40 -15.84
C LEU A 222 7.90 8.49 -17.08
N ASP A 223 8.51 8.94 -18.18
CA ASP A 223 8.70 8.13 -19.38
C ASP A 223 9.56 6.89 -19.06
N ARG A 224 10.67 7.06 -18.33
CA ARG A 224 11.52 5.94 -17.87
C ARG A 224 10.77 4.96 -16.96
N LEU A 225 9.93 5.47 -16.06
CA LEU A 225 9.17 4.63 -15.14
C LEU A 225 8.09 3.82 -15.90
N GLU A 226 7.45 4.43 -16.89
CA GLU A 226 6.52 3.73 -17.79
C GLU A 226 7.24 2.62 -18.57
N GLU A 227 8.39 2.93 -19.18
CA GLU A 227 9.22 1.96 -19.91
C GLU A 227 9.65 0.78 -19.02
N LEU A 228 10.13 1.06 -17.80
CA LEU A 228 10.50 0.03 -16.84
C LEU A 228 9.30 -0.86 -16.49
N ALA A 229 8.15 -0.27 -16.17
CA ALA A 229 6.94 -1.03 -15.83
C ALA A 229 6.48 -1.92 -17.01
N LEU A 230 6.54 -1.42 -18.25
CA LEU A 230 6.21 -2.21 -19.45
C LEU A 230 7.22 -3.34 -19.70
N ALA A 231 8.50 -3.13 -19.41
CA ALA A 231 9.51 -4.16 -19.51
C ALA A 231 9.29 -5.27 -18.46
N LEU A 232 9.04 -4.90 -17.19
CA LEU A 232 8.71 -5.87 -16.12
C LEU A 232 7.43 -6.66 -16.42
N LYS A 233 6.42 -6.01 -17.01
CA LYS A 233 5.23 -6.68 -17.54
C LYS A 233 5.61 -7.73 -18.58
N THR A 234 6.42 -7.35 -19.57
CA THR A 234 6.83 -8.24 -20.67
C THR A 234 7.61 -9.44 -20.14
N ILE A 235 8.55 -9.21 -19.23
CA ILE A 235 9.31 -10.27 -18.57
C ILE A 235 8.36 -11.19 -17.78
N SER A 236 7.41 -10.63 -17.03
CA SER A 236 6.42 -11.43 -16.28
C SER A 236 5.59 -12.33 -17.19
N GLU A 237 5.16 -11.84 -18.36
CA GLU A 237 4.40 -12.63 -19.34
C GLU A 237 5.25 -13.77 -19.91
N LYS A 238 6.54 -13.51 -20.18
CA LYS A 238 7.50 -14.51 -20.64
C LYS A 238 7.76 -15.58 -19.59
N GLU A 239 7.98 -15.18 -18.33
CA GLU A 239 8.21 -16.08 -17.19
C GLU A 239 7.01 -17.01 -16.96
N LEU A 240 5.79 -16.48 -17.00
CA LEU A 240 4.56 -17.31 -16.90
C LEU A 240 4.41 -18.27 -18.09
N SER A 241 4.85 -17.85 -19.28
CA SER A 241 4.72 -18.62 -20.51
C SER A 241 5.92 -19.55 -20.77
N ASN A 242 6.90 -19.62 -19.86
CA ASN A 242 8.18 -20.33 -20.04
C ASN A 242 8.91 -19.94 -21.34
N VAL A 243 8.80 -18.68 -21.76
CA VAL A 243 9.54 -18.13 -22.90
C VAL A 243 10.88 -17.60 -22.37
N PRO A 244 12.03 -18.01 -22.95
CA PRO A 244 13.32 -17.49 -22.53
C PRO A 244 13.44 -15.96 -22.64
N LEU A 245 14.10 -15.35 -21.68
CA LEU A 245 14.42 -13.92 -21.69
C LEU A 245 15.63 -13.64 -22.60
N THR A 246 15.72 -12.41 -23.12
CA THR A 246 16.89 -11.94 -23.86
C THR A 246 17.99 -11.45 -22.90
N ASP A 247 19.20 -11.28 -23.41
CA ASP A 247 20.32 -10.74 -22.62
C ASP A 247 20.00 -9.34 -22.08
N GLU A 248 19.34 -8.49 -22.88
CA GLU A 248 18.91 -7.15 -22.46
C GLU A 248 17.87 -7.19 -21.33
N GLU A 249 17.00 -8.21 -21.31
CA GLU A 249 16.02 -8.41 -20.24
C GLU A 249 16.68 -8.86 -18.95
N TYR A 250 17.68 -9.74 -19.01
CA TYR A 250 18.49 -10.09 -17.85
C TYR A 250 19.33 -8.90 -17.35
N ASP A 251 19.87 -8.09 -18.26
CA ASP A 251 20.60 -6.87 -17.94
C ASP A 251 19.72 -5.85 -17.22
N LEU A 252 18.45 -5.74 -17.62
CA LEU A 252 17.45 -4.93 -16.92
C LEU A 252 17.23 -5.44 -15.49
N ILE A 253 17.01 -6.75 -15.31
CA ILE A 253 16.81 -7.35 -13.99
C ILE A 253 18.03 -7.08 -13.09
N ARG A 254 19.22 -7.30 -13.63
CA ARG A 254 20.49 -7.07 -12.94
C ARG A 254 20.71 -5.61 -12.54
N SER A 255 20.27 -4.68 -13.39
CA SER A 255 20.39 -3.23 -13.13
C SER A 255 19.19 -2.62 -12.39
N TYR A 256 18.18 -3.42 -12.02
CA TYR A 256 16.93 -2.94 -11.40
C TYR A 256 17.16 -2.08 -10.16
N GLY A 257 18.10 -2.46 -9.29
CA GLY A 257 18.47 -1.65 -8.11
C GLY A 257 19.00 -0.27 -8.48
N GLY A 258 19.76 -0.15 -9.58
CA GLY A 258 20.22 1.14 -10.10
C GLY A 258 19.10 1.98 -10.72
N GLN A 259 18.08 1.34 -11.31
CA GLN A 259 16.88 2.04 -11.79
C GLN A 259 16.12 2.66 -10.62
N LEU A 260 15.90 1.89 -9.54
CA LEU A 260 15.24 2.39 -8.33
C LEU A 260 16.02 3.53 -7.67
N GLU A 261 17.35 3.40 -7.58
CA GLU A 261 18.22 4.46 -7.07
C GLU A 261 18.08 5.75 -7.89
N HIS A 262 18.02 5.64 -9.22
CA HIS A 262 17.81 6.80 -10.08
C HIS A 262 16.47 7.50 -9.80
N PHE A 263 15.36 6.75 -9.71
CA PHE A 263 14.06 7.36 -9.40
C PHE A 263 14.03 8.02 -8.02
N TRP A 264 14.65 7.38 -7.03
CA TRP A 264 14.75 7.93 -5.68
C TRP A 264 15.50 9.26 -5.67
N LEU A 265 16.65 9.34 -6.36
CA LEU A 265 17.39 10.60 -6.49
C LEU A 265 16.61 11.69 -7.23
N GLU A 266 15.88 11.32 -8.29
CA GLU A 266 15.04 12.28 -9.02
C GLU A 266 13.89 12.81 -8.16
N ALA A 267 13.25 11.94 -7.37
CA ALA A 267 12.15 12.31 -6.48
C ALA A 267 12.63 13.22 -5.32
N MET A 268 13.81 12.95 -4.76
CA MET A 268 14.33 13.70 -3.61
C MET A 268 15.20 14.91 -3.99
N ARG A 269 15.36 15.18 -5.29
CA ARG A 269 16.17 16.29 -5.82
C ARG A 269 15.80 17.63 -5.19
N ASP A 270 14.51 17.92 -5.08
CA ASP A 270 14.01 19.20 -4.59
C ASP A 270 14.25 19.38 -3.09
N GLU A 271 14.59 18.31 -2.38
CA GLU A 271 15.03 18.30 -0.98
C GLU A 271 16.56 18.48 -0.83
N GLY A 272 17.27 18.53 -1.96
CA GLY A 272 18.73 18.69 -2.02
C GLY A 272 19.51 17.36 -1.97
N ILE A 273 18.84 16.23 -2.20
CA ILE A 273 19.47 14.91 -2.26
C ILE A 273 19.92 14.62 -3.69
N ASP A 274 21.22 14.41 -3.87
CA ASP A 274 21.84 14.15 -5.17
C ASP A 274 22.73 12.89 -5.21
N HIS A 275 22.82 12.15 -4.09
CA HIS A 275 23.68 10.97 -3.99
C HIS A 275 23.11 9.86 -3.09
N ARG A 276 23.33 8.59 -3.48
CA ARG A 276 22.84 7.38 -2.80
C ARG A 276 23.26 7.21 -1.33
N SER A 277 24.24 7.97 -0.87
CA SER A 277 24.68 7.94 0.53
C SER A 277 23.61 8.44 1.49
N ALA A 278 22.64 9.23 1.01
CA ALA A 278 21.57 9.75 1.84
C ALA A 278 20.48 8.69 2.17
N ILE A 279 20.59 7.45 1.68
CA ILE A 279 19.62 6.37 1.97
C ILE A 279 19.49 6.10 3.47
N TYR A 280 20.58 6.15 4.24
CA TYR A 280 20.52 5.87 5.68
C TYR A 280 19.76 6.95 6.48
N GLU A 281 19.69 8.15 5.94
CA GLU A 281 19.04 9.30 6.56
C GLU A 281 17.62 9.54 6.02
N ASN A 282 17.28 8.80 4.96
CA ASN A 282 15.97 8.77 4.35
C ASN A 282 15.57 7.30 4.22
N PRO A 283 15.48 6.57 5.34
CA PRO A 283 15.14 5.16 5.31
C PRO A 283 13.72 5.00 4.78
N ALA A 284 13.43 3.84 4.17
CA ALA A 284 12.10 3.51 3.67
C ALA A 284 11.03 3.40 4.78
N ALA A 285 11.42 3.43 6.05
CA ALA A 285 10.51 3.27 7.17
C ALA A 285 9.73 4.56 7.45
N LEU A 286 8.40 4.47 7.38
CA LEU A 286 7.48 5.58 7.61
C LEU A 286 6.27 5.15 8.43
N VAL A 287 5.54 6.11 8.98
CA VAL A 287 4.33 5.87 9.79
C VAL A 287 3.20 6.84 9.43
N ALA A 288 1.98 6.32 9.36
CA ALA A 288 0.79 7.11 9.03
C ALA A 288 -0.36 6.85 10.00
N ASP A 289 -0.93 7.94 10.53
CA ASP A 289 -2.19 7.94 11.26
C ASP A 289 -3.37 7.75 10.27
N VAL A 290 -4.04 6.60 10.31
CA VAL A 290 -5.11 6.29 9.34
C VAL A 290 -6.53 6.37 9.92
N ALA A 291 -6.68 6.28 11.24
CA ALA A 291 -7.97 6.41 11.93
C ALA A 291 -7.80 6.96 13.35
N THR A 292 -8.86 7.56 13.90
CA THR A 292 -8.86 8.14 15.24
C THR A 292 -10.07 7.67 16.03
N ASP A 293 -9.81 7.09 17.20
CA ASP A 293 -10.80 6.84 18.24
C ASP A 293 -10.87 8.09 19.13
N PRO A 294 -12.02 8.76 19.23
CA PRO A 294 -12.18 9.94 20.09
C PRO A 294 -11.92 9.67 21.57
N ASN A 295 -11.82 8.40 22.01
CA ASN A 295 -11.42 8.04 23.37
C ASN A 295 -9.90 8.10 23.64
N GLY A 296 -9.12 8.67 22.71
CA GLY A 296 -7.71 9.00 22.92
C GLY A 296 -6.72 8.04 22.26
N ARG A 297 -7.15 7.28 21.26
CA ARG A 297 -6.28 6.37 20.49
C ARG A 297 -6.31 6.70 19.00
N VAL A 298 -5.22 6.40 18.30
CA VAL A 298 -5.15 6.40 16.83
C VAL A 298 -4.72 5.03 16.33
N LEU A 299 -5.13 4.69 15.12
CA LEU A 299 -4.60 3.54 14.38
C LEU A 299 -3.41 4.02 13.55
N GLN A 300 -2.25 3.42 13.80
CA GLN A 300 -1.01 3.62 13.07
C GLN A 300 -0.79 2.47 12.11
N GLU A 301 -0.43 2.84 10.88
CA GLU A 301 0.07 1.91 9.87
C GLU A 301 1.48 2.35 9.51
N ALA A 302 2.42 1.41 9.48
CA ALA A 302 3.82 1.74 9.28
C ALA A 302 4.54 0.71 8.40
N THR A 303 5.58 1.18 7.71
CA THR A 303 6.59 0.32 7.07
C THR A 303 7.88 0.40 7.89
N GLY A 304 8.58 -0.72 8.06
CA GLY A 304 9.87 -0.76 8.74
C GLY A 304 11.03 -1.01 7.80
N HIS A 305 12.10 -1.62 8.31
CA HIS A 305 13.23 -2.04 7.48
C HIS A 305 12.80 -3.07 6.42
N ILE A 306 13.40 -2.99 5.23
CA ILE A 306 13.13 -3.92 4.14
C ILE A 306 13.54 -5.33 4.55
N PHE A 307 12.59 -6.27 4.54
CA PHE A 307 12.86 -7.67 4.82
C PHE A 307 13.41 -8.37 3.58
N SER A 308 14.25 -9.39 3.79
CA SER A 308 14.72 -10.25 2.72
C SER A 308 13.75 -11.39 2.49
N ILE A 309 13.31 -11.58 1.24
CA ILE A 309 12.59 -12.79 0.81
C ILE A 309 13.53 -13.69 0.01
N TYR A 310 13.32 -15.01 0.14
CA TYR A 310 13.95 -16.02 -0.69
C TYR A 310 12.87 -16.83 -1.39
N ALA A 311 12.97 -16.97 -2.72
CA ALA A 311 12.03 -17.73 -3.53
C ALA A 311 12.77 -18.72 -4.42
N VAL A 312 12.23 -19.94 -4.55
CA VAL A 312 12.74 -20.93 -5.49
C VAL A 312 12.07 -20.69 -6.84
N VAL A 313 12.83 -20.15 -7.79
CA VAL A 313 12.35 -19.69 -9.10
C VAL A 313 12.86 -20.59 -10.23
N PRO A 314 12.05 -20.85 -11.28
CA PRO A 314 12.51 -21.51 -12.47
C PRO A 314 13.28 -20.51 -13.36
N VAL A 315 14.56 -20.76 -13.63
CA VAL A 315 15.38 -19.97 -14.57
C VAL A 315 16.01 -20.93 -15.56
N GLU A 316 15.65 -20.81 -16.84
CA GLU A 316 16.12 -21.65 -17.96
C GLU A 316 16.01 -23.17 -17.70
N GLY A 317 14.90 -23.61 -17.09
CA GLY A 317 14.67 -25.02 -16.79
C GLY A 317 15.45 -25.56 -15.58
N SER A 318 16.17 -24.69 -14.85
CA SER A 318 16.80 -25.00 -13.57
C SER A 318 16.11 -24.26 -12.43
N LEU A 319 16.03 -24.88 -11.24
CA LEU A 319 15.55 -24.19 -10.04
C LEU A 319 16.70 -23.40 -9.42
N ARG A 320 16.47 -22.11 -9.14
CA ARG A 320 17.41 -21.22 -8.47
C ARG A 320 16.77 -20.59 -7.25
N ILE A 321 17.58 -20.15 -6.31
CA ILE A 321 17.11 -19.32 -5.19
C ILE A 321 17.34 -17.86 -5.58
N ALA A 322 16.25 -17.11 -5.75
CA ALA A 322 16.30 -15.66 -5.88
C ALA A 322 16.13 -15.02 -4.49
N ARG A 323 16.81 -13.89 -4.29
CA ARG A 323 16.65 -13.04 -3.10
C ARG A 323 16.06 -11.69 -3.52
N GLY A 324 15.09 -11.20 -2.78
CA GLY A 324 14.46 -9.88 -3.02
C GLY A 324 14.20 -9.12 -1.74
N GLY A 325 13.70 -7.88 -1.88
CA GLY A 325 13.20 -7.06 -0.78
C GLY A 325 11.68 -7.12 -0.70
N VAL A 326 11.12 -7.16 0.51
CA VAL A 326 9.68 -7.09 0.78
C VAL A 326 9.38 -6.15 1.94
N TYR A 327 8.17 -5.60 1.97
CA TYR A 327 7.71 -4.74 3.07
C TYR A 327 7.72 -5.46 4.42
N SER A 328 8.06 -4.72 5.47
CA SER A 328 7.71 -5.06 6.86
C SER A 328 6.58 -4.14 7.30
N HIS A 329 5.34 -4.63 7.24
CA HIS A 329 4.16 -3.84 7.57
C HIS A 329 3.79 -4.00 9.05
N TYR A 330 3.48 -2.88 9.71
CA TYR A 330 3.06 -2.83 11.10
C TYR A 330 1.72 -2.12 11.21
N GLU A 331 0.81 -2.73 11.97
CA GLU A 331 -0.49 -2.15 12.36
C GLU A 331 -0.54 -2.11 13.88
N PHE A 332 -0.74 -0.94 14.48
CA PHE A 332 -0.80 -0.82 15.94
C PHE A 332 -1.58 0.41 16.40
N THR A 333 -2.06 0.38 17.64
CA THR A 333 -2.73 1.54 18.24
C THR A 333 -1.73 2.40 19.02
N TRP A 334 -1.87 3.72 18.93
CA TRP A 334 -1.01 4.67 19.63
C TRP A 334 -1.82 5.75 20.38
N PRO A 335 -1.31 6.38 21.44
CA PRO A 335 -2.00 7.50 22.10
C PRO A 335 -2.21 8.69 21.16
N LEU A 336 -3.44 9.23 21.11
CA LEU A 336 -3.81 10.36 20.25
C LEU A 336 -3.00 11.64 20.54
N GLU A 337 -2.60 11.84 21.81
CA GLU A 337 -1.82 13.01 22.23
C GLU A 337 -0.35 12.94 21.80
N GLN A 338 0.11 11.79 21.29
CA GLN A 338 1.51 11.52 20.95
C GLN A 338 1.63 10.96 19.52
N ARG A 339 0.99 11.61 18.54
CA ARG A 339 1.06 11.16 17.14
C ARG A 339 2.51 11.05 16.69
N LEU A 340 2.85 9.89 16.10
CA LEU A 340 4.22 9.58 15.71
C LEU A 340 4.62 10.35 14.47
N THR A 341 5.87 10.79 14.47
CA THR A 341 6.61 11.20 13.28
C THR A 341 7.43 10.03 12.75
N ASP A 342 7.85 10.09 11.48
CA ASP A 342 8.73 9.07 10.90
C ASP A 342 10.03 8.90 11.71
N GLN A 343 10.60 10.01 12.21
CA GLN A 343 11.79 9.98 13.04
C GLN A 343 11.57 9.19 14.34
N GLU A 344 10.46 9.44 15.05
CA GLU A 344 10.14 8.69 16.28
C GLU A 344 9.89 7.21 15.97
N TRP A 345 9.26 6.90 14.84
CA TRP A 345 9.06 5.53 14.40
C TRP A 345 10.39 4.82 14.08
N GLN A 346 11.30 5.49 13.39
CA GLN A 346 12.64 4.98 13.10
C GLN A 346 13.43 4.72 14.39
N GLU A 347 13.36 5.61 15.38
CA GLU A 347 14.00 5.40 16.69
C GLU A 347 13.40 4.19 17.44
N ILE A 348 12.09 3.96 17.32
CA ILE A 348 11.41 2.76 17.88
C ILE A 348 11.90 1.48 17.19
N LEU A 349 12.08 1.50 15.87
CA LEU A 349 12.62 0.37 15.11
C LEU A 349 14.07 0.06 15.52
N ASP A 350 14.94 1.07 15.51
CA ASP A 350 16.37 0.92 15.77
C ASP A 350 16.66 0.50 17.23
N SER A 351 15.79 0.88 18.17
CA SER A 351 15.89 0.47 19.57
C SER A 351 15.37 -0.95 19.83
N GLY A 352 14.83 -1.64 18.82
CA GLY A 352 14.23 -2.98 18.96
C GLY A 352 12.94 -2.98 19.78
N GLN A 353 12.25 -1.84 19.86
CA GLN A 353 11.01 -1.65 20.62
C GLN A 353 9.76 -1.60 19.73
N ALA A 354 9.92 -1.90 18.44
CA ALA A 354 8.83 -1.97 17.50
C ALA A 354 7.71 -2.90 18.00
N PRO A 355 6.44 -2.53 17.79
CA PRO A 355 5.31 -3.42 18.02
C PRO A 355 5.50 -4.75 17.26
N PRO A 356 4.94 -5.86 17.77
CA PRO A 356 5.02 -7.12 17.06
C PRO A 356 4.33 -7.00 15.69
N LEU A 357 4.87 -7.71 14.70
CA LEU A 357 4.17 -7.90 13.42
C LEU A 357 2.82 -8.59 13.66
N ALA A 358 1.88 -8.35 12.74
CA ALA A 358 0.56 -8.94 12.84
C ALA A 358 0.64 -10.48 12.87
N PRO A 359 -0.11 -11.19 13.74
CA PRO A 359 0.06 -12.63 13.95
C PRO A 359 -0.04 -13.47 12.67
N TRP A 360 -0.87 -13.06 11.71
CA TRP A 360 -1.06 -13.76 10.44
C TRP A 360 0.18 -13.78 9.54
N THR A 361 1.19 -12.92 9.80
CA THR A 361 2.44 -12.89 9.02
C THR A 361 3.41 -14.00 9.37
N GLN A 362 3.21 -14.70 10.50
CA GLN A 362 4.06 -15.81 10.94
C GLN A 362 4.08 -16.98 9.95
N ASP A 363 3.09 -17.06 9.05
CA ASP A 363 3.02 -18.09 8.01
C ASP A 363 4.11 -17.94 6.92
N PHE A 364 4.70 -16.76 6.77
CA PHE A 364 5.68 -16.48 5.71
C PHE A 364 6.92 -15.69 6.19
N ILE A 365 6.93 -15.23 7.45
CA ILE A 365 8.06 -14.53 8.06
C ILE A 365 8.70 -15.42 9.12
N VAL A 366 10.02 -15.58 9.05
CA VAL A 366 10.82 -16.26 10.07
C VAL A 366 11.44 -15.24 11.04
N PRO A 367 11.61 -15.58 12.34
CA PRO A 367 12.14 -14.66 13.36
C PRO A 367 13.60 -14.23 13.14
#